data_AF-A0A1V4M643-F1
#
_entry.id   AF-A0A1V4M643-F1
#
_cell.length_a   1.000
_cell.length_b   1.000
_cell.length_c   1.000
_cell.angle_alpha   90.00
_cell.angle_beta   90.00
_cell.angle_gamma   90.00
#
_symmetry.space_group_name_H-M   'P 1'
#
loop_
_entity.id
_entity.type
_entity.pdbx_description
1 polymer ?
#
loop_
_entity_poly.entity_id
_entity_poly.type
_entity_poly.pdbx_seq_one_letter_code
_entity_poly.pdbx_strand_id
1 'polypeptide(L)' 'MIGLSILLTSCQESMKDTITAVRADGLDATIMIGENYINEKIKEYVDADYFATKASDGVYLVKKVFNE' A
#
# COMPACT_ATOMS: atom_id res chain seq x y z
N MET A 1 -10.05 2.02 -2.83
CA MET A 1 -8.59 1.82 -2.72
C MET A 1 -8.07 2.73 -1.62
N ILE A 2 -7.18 2.22 -0.76
CA ILE A 2 -6.53 2.96 0.32
C ILE A 2 -5.05 3.11 -0.06
N GLY A 3 -4.54 4.34 -0.02
CA GLY A 3 -3.13 4.63 -0.23
C GLY A 3 -2.45 4.95 1.10
N LEU A 4 -1.36 4.26 1.42
CA LEU A 4 -0.56 4.50 2.62
C LEU A 4 0.86 4.94 2.22
N SER A 5 1.37 6.00 2.85
CA SER A 5 2.76 6.47 2.71
C SER A 5 3.50 6.30 4.03
N ILE A 6 4.80 6.04 3.96
CA ILE A 6 5.60 5.65 5.11
C ILE A 6 7.03 6.14 5.00
N LEU A 7 7.35 7.29 5.59
CA LEU A 7 8.70 7.83 5.45
C LEU A 7 9.79 7.02 6.19
N LEU A 8 9.48 6.45 7.35
CA LEU A 8 10.44 5.80 8.25
C LEU A 8 10.30 4.28 8.23
N THR A 9 11.41 3.56 8.17
CA THR A 9 11.43 2.08 8.21
C THR A 9 10.82 1.51 9.49
N SER A 10 10.92 2.22 10.62
CA SER A 10 10.29 1.83 11.90
C SER A 10 8.77 1.85 11.85
N CYS A 11 8.16 2.58 10.91
CA CYS A 11 6.71 2.65 10.78
C CYS A 11 6.12 1.46 9.99
N GLN A 12 6.95 0.53 9.49
CA GLN A 12 6.49 -0.60 8.67
C GLN A 12 5.60 -1.54 9.49
N GLU A 13 5.91 -1.68 10.78
CA GLU A 13 5.11 -2.44 11.72
C GLU A 13 3.72 -1.80 11.90
N SER A 14 3.67 -0.50 12.17
CA SER A 14 2.39 0.23 12.28
C SER A 14 1.56 0.19 10.98
N MET A 15 2.22 0.20 9.83
CA MET A 15 1.57 0.02 8.52
C MET A 15 0.90 -1.35 8.41
N LYS A 16 1.63 -2.42 8.79
CA LYS A 16 1.09 -3.78 8.82
C LYS A 16 -0.09 -3.91 9.77
N ASP A 17 0.00 -3.32 10.96
CA ASP A 17 -1.09 -3.35 11.95
C ASP A 17 -2.33 -2.63 11.41
N THR A 18 -2.14 -1.50 10.73
CA THR A 18 -3.22 -0.76 10.08
C THR A 18 -3.89 -1.59 8.99
N ILE A 19 -3.10 -2.23 8.13
CA ILE A 19 -3.60 -3.11 7.06
C ILE A 19 -4.39 -4.27 7.68
N THR A 20 -3.84 -4.91 8.70
CA THR A 20 -4.48 -6.02 9.41
C THR A 20 -5.82 -5.58 10.02
N ALA A 21 -5.87 -4.41 10.66
CA ALA A 21 -7.10 -3.86 11.22
C ALA A 21 -8.16 -3.57 10.15
N VAL A 22 -7.76 -2.98 9.01
CA VAL A 22 -8.66 -2.72 7.88
C VAL A 22 -9.24 -4.02 7.31
N ARG A 23 -8.42 -5.05 7.17
CA ARG A 23 -8.88 -6.38 6.71
C ARG A 23 -9.78 -7.06 7.73
N ALA A 24 -9.46 -6.95 9.03
CA ALA A 24 -10.25 -7.52 10.11
C ALA A 24 -11.65 -6.87 10.22
N ASP A 25 -11.77 -5.59 9.86
CA ASP A 25 -13.05 -4.88 9.78
C ASP A 25 -13.91 -5.32 8.57
N GLY A 26 -13.39 -6.22 7.72
CA GLY A 26 -14.08 -6.74 6.55
C GLY A 26 -14.13 -5.75 5.38
N LEU A 27 -13.29 -4.71 5.38
CA LEU A 27 -13.23 -3.75 4.30
C LEU A 27 -12.62 -4.41 3.05
N ASP A 28 -13.43 -4.57 2.00
CA ASP A 28 -12.97 -4.97 0.67
C ASP A 28 -12.32 -3.78 -0.05
N ALA A 29 -11.20 -3.32 0.50
CA ALA A 29 -10.42 -2.23 -0.04
C ALA A 29 -9.08 -2.73 -0.56
N THR A 30 -8.78 -2.41 -1.81
CA THR A 30 -7.42 -2.56 -2.36
C THR A 30 -6.46 -1.60 -1.65
N ILE A 31 -5.34 -2.09 -1.14
CA ILE A 31 -4.34 -1.31 -0.41
C ILE A 31 -3.09 -1.12 -1.26
N MET A 32 -2.68 0.13 -1.43
CA MET A 32 -1.45 0.53 -2.10
C MET A 32 -0.52 1.21 -1.11
N ILE A 33 0.75 0.80 -1.08
CA ILE A 33 1.79 1.43 -0.25
C ILE A 33 2.76 2.22 -1.14
N GLY A 34 3.28 3.35 -0.66
CA GLY A 34 4.17 4.18 -1.47
C GLY A 34 5.32 4.82 -0.72
N GLU A 35 6.54 4.57 -1.22
CA GLU A 35 7.78 5.28 -0.90
C GLU A 35 8.91 4.88 -1.86
N ASN A 36 9.99 5.68 -1.86
CA ASN A 36 11.19 5.43 -2.66
C ASN A 36 11.91 4.11 -2.35
N TYR A 37 11.86 3.62 -1.10
CA TYR A 37 12.58 2.41 -0.68
C TYR A 37 11.72 1.14 -0.69
N ILE A 38 10.43 1.25 -1.02
CA ILE A 38 9.50 0.11 -1.01
C ILE A 38 9.81 -0.82 -2.18
N ASN A 39 9.71 -2.12 -1.91
CA ASN A 39 9.89 -3.19 -2.88
C ASN A 39 8.91 -4.32 -2.56
N GLU A 40 8.96 -5.37 -3.38
CA GLU A 40 8.09 -6.55 -3.26
C GLU A 40 8.18 -7.24 -1.90
N LYS A 41 9.37 -7.31 -1.28
CA LYS A 41 9.52 -7.90 0.06
C LYS A 41 8.77 -7.10 1.12
N ILE A 42 8.79 -5.77 1.04
CA ILE A 42 8.05 -4.94 1.99
C ILE A 42 6.55 -5.07 1.74
N LYS A 43 6.13 -5.13 0.47
CA LYS A 43 4.74 -5.37 0.07
C LYS A 43 4.20 -6.66 0.71
N GLU A 44 4.94 -7.76 0.59
CA GLU A 44 4.60 -9.05 1.20
C GLU A 44 4.64 -8.98 2.74
N TYR A 45 5.62 -8.28 3.30
CA TYR A 45 5.77 -8.15 4.75
C TYR A 45 4.57 -7.46 5.43
N VAL A 46 4.03 -6.41 4.78
CA VAL A 46 2.89 -5.63 5.29
C VAL A 46 1.53 -6.09 4.74
N ASP A 47 1.50 -7.07 3.85
CA ASP A 47 0.28 -7.60 3.19
C ASP A 47 -0.49 -6.56 2.35
N ALA A 48 0.25 -5.76 1.57
CA ALA A 48 -0.35 -4.80 0.63
C ALA A 48 -0.61 -5.43 -0.75
N ASP A 49 -1.63 -4.96 -1.46
CA ASP A 49 -1.94 -5.46 -2.81
C ASP A 49 -0.94 -4.92 -3.84
N TYR A 50 -0.65 -3.62 -3.76
CA TYR A 50 0.19 -2.89 -4.70
C TYR A 50 1.20 -1.99 -4.00
N PHE A 51 2.28 -1.65 -4.70
CA PHE A 51 3.20 -0.62 -4.27
C PHE A 51 3.51 0.35 -5.41
N ALA A 52 3.85 1.60 -5.06
CA ALA A 52 4.31 2.61 -5.99
C ALA A 52 5.55 3.32 -5.43
N THR A 53 6.62 3.36 -6.22
CA THR A 53 7.85 4.08 -5.82
C THR A 53 7.84 5.54 -6.28
N LYS A 54 6.99 5.87 -7.26
CA LYS A 54 6.78 7.23 -7.76
C LYS A 54 5.31 7.59 -7.75
N ALA A 55 5.02 8.88 -7.57
CA ALA A 55 3.66 9.41 -7.64
C ALA A 55 2.99 9.10 -9.00
N SER A 56 3.74 9.19 -10.10
CA SER A 56 3.25 8.83 -11.44
C SER A 56 2.77 7.40 -11.55
N ASP A 57 3.50 6.47 -10.92
CA ASP A 57 3.23 5.03 -10.98
C ASP A 57 1.96 4.72 -10.19
N GLY A 58 1.78 5.40 -9.05
CA GLY A 58 0.54 5.34 -8.27
C GLY A 58 -0.68 5.79 -9.07
N VAL A 59 -0.59 6.91 -9.79
CA VAL A 59 -1.70 7.40 -10.64
C VAL A 59 -2.02 6.41 -11.76
N TYR A 60 -0.98 5.86 -12.41
CA TYR A 60 -1.17 4.87 -13.47
C TYR A 60 -1.80 3.57 -12.95
N LEU A 61 -1.40 3.14 -11.76
CA LEU A 61 -1.94 1.95 -11.10
C LEU A 61 -3.42 2.15 -10.74
N VAL A 62 -3.77 3.30 -10.18
CA VAL A 62 -5.17 3.66 -9.89
C VAL A 62 -6.00 3.62 -11.17
N LYS A 63 -5.55 4.26 -12.25
CA LYS A 63 -6.26 4.24 -13.53
C LYS A 63 -6.48 2.83 -14.07
N LYS A 64 -5.50 1.94 -13.93
CA LYS A 64 -5.65 0.52 -14.31
C LYS A 64 -6.67 -0.22 -13.46
N VAL A 65 -6.70 0.03 -12.15
CA VAL A 65 -7.60 -0.65 -11.21
C VAL A 65 -9.04 -0.15 -11.37
N PHE A 66 -9.23 1.16 -11.57
CA PHE A 66 -10.55 1.79 -11.71
C PHE A 66 -11.03 1.93 -13.16
N ASN A 67 -10.19 1.56 -14.13
CA ASN A 67 -10.51 1.54 -15.57
C ASN A 67 -10.98 2.91 -16.13
N GLU A 68 -10.32 4.01 -15.69
CA GLU A 68 -10.51 5.41 -16.14
C GLU A 68 -9.41 5.91 -17.08
#